data_AF-A0A7S0N6J7-F1
#
_entry.id   AF-A0A7S0N6J7-F1
#
_cell.length_a   1.000
_cell.length_b   1.000
_cell.length_c   1.000
_cell.angle_alpha   90.00
_cell.angle_beta   90.00
_cell.angle_gamma   90.00
#
_symmetry.space_group_name_H-M   'P 1'
#
loop_
_entity.id
_entity.type
_entity.pdbx_description
1 polymer ?
#
loop_
_entity_poly.entity_id
_entity_poly.type
_entity_poly.pdbx_seq_one_letter_code
_entity_poly.pdbx_strand_id
1 'polypeptide(L)'
;REMASEEPSLVRLGDASMASPFTCRQSSVYPVTRIIQQGRCTLVTTMQIYKIQALTCLSLAYCLSALYLDGVKLGDQQMMASGLLSAALFLFMSHARPLVTLAPRRPPATIVCVYMAFTVFAQFAIHMASLLAAINLAAPHTRPGWVCGPDSV
;
A
#
# COMPACT_ATOMS: atom_id res chain seq x y z
N ARG A 1 -25.57 30.50 26.26
CA ARG A 1 -26.44 29.63 25.44
C ARG A 1 -26.09 28.21 25.86
N GLU A 2 -26.98 27.58 26.61
CA GLU A 2 -26.72 26.41 27.45
C GLU A 2 -26.08 25.22 26.72
N MET A 3 -25.17 24.55 27.42
CA MET A 3 -24.85 23.14 27.21
C MET A 3 -26.06 22.33 27.67
N ALA A 4 -27.07 22.19 26.80
CA ALA A 4 -28.12 21.21 27.01
C ALA A 4 -27.51 19.82 26.86
N SER A 5 -27.40 19.12 27.97
CA SER A 5 -27.18 17.69 28.06
C SER A 5 -28.16 16.95 27.14
N GLU A 6 -27.68 16.47 25.98
CA GLU A 6 -28.34 15.38 25.27
C GLU A 6 -28.27 14.14 26.16
N GLU A 7 -29.24 14.01 27.07
CA GLU A 7 -29.65 12.71 27.59
C GLU A 7 -29.74 11.75 26.39
N PRO A 8 -29.02 10.62 26.38
CA PRO A 8 -29.13 9.68 25.28
C PRO A 8 -30.52 9.08 25.36
N SER A 9 -31.48 9.69 24.67
CA SER A 9 -32.77 9.07 24.41
C SER A 9 -32.45 7.70 23.85
N LEU A 10 -32.78 6.67 24.63
CA LEU A 10 -32.45 5.30 24.29
C LEU A 10 -33.41 4.90 23.17
N VAL A 11 -33.08 5.29 21.93
CA VAL A 11 -33.86 4.92 20.74
C VAL A 11 -33.92 3.41 20.72
N ARG A 12 -35.13 2.84 20.86
CA ARG A 12 -35.32 1.39 20.79
C ARG A 12 -34.89 0.96 19.40
N LEU A 13 -33.78 0.24 19.35
CA LEU A 13 -33.28 -0.46 18.17
C LEU A 13 -34.39 -1.42 17.74
N GLY A 14 -35.05 -1.13 16.62
CA GLY A 14 -36.03 -2.02 16.00
C GLY A 14 -35.37 -3.02 15.06
N ASP A 15 -36.15 -3.89 14.44
CA ASP A 15 -35.67 -4.97 13.56
C ASP A 15 -34.78 -4.46 12.42
N ALA A 16 -35.03 -3.25 11.91
CA ALA A 16 -34.22 -2.60 10.88
C ALA A 16 -32.75 -2.39 11.29
N SER A 17 -32.50 -2.10 12.57
CA SER A 17 -31.15 -1.92 13.11
C SER A 17 -30.43 -3.24 13.40
N MET A 18 -31.17 -4.35 13.56
CA MET A 18 -30.58 -5.69 13.65
C MET A 18 -30.18 -6.23 12.27
N ALA A 19 -30.92 -5.86 11.22
CA ALA A 19 -30.63 -6.29 9.86
C ALA A 19 -29.56 -5.45 9.15
N SER A 20 -29.35 -4.20 9.58
CA SER A 20 -28.41 -3.29 8.93
C SER A 20 -26.96 -3.48 9.44
N PRO A 21 -25.96 -3.57 8.55
CA PRO A 21 -24.54 -3.61 8.95
C PRO A 21 -24.06 -2.29 9.59
N PHE A 22 -24.81 -1.20 9.44
CA PHE A 22 -24.53 0.09 10.06
C PHE A 22 -25.77 0.62 10.78
N THR A 23 -25.60 1.05 12.03
CA THR A 23 -26.65 1.69 12.84
C THR A 23 -26.19 3.07 13.27
N CYS A 24 -27.07 4.08 13.21
CA CYS A 24 -26.78 5.42 13.72
C CYS A 24 -27.74 5.82 14.82
N ARG A 25 -27.22 6.39 15.91
CA ARG A 25 -28.03 6.85 17.06
C ARG A 25 -28.50 8.31 16.92
N GLN A 26 -27.98 9.04 15.92
CA GLN A 26 -28.36 10.42 15.62
C GLN A 26 -29.59 10.44 14.72
N SER A 27 -30.57 11.30 15.01
CA SER A 27 -31.80 11.52 14.21
C SER A 27 -31.56 12.33 12.93
N SER A 28 -30.34 12.28 12.39
CA SER A 28 -29.90 13.07 11.25
C SER A 28 -29.47 12.17 10.08
N VAL A 29 -29.51 12.71 8.86
CA VAL A 29 -29.04 12.04 7.63
C VAL A 29 -27.53 12.18 7.39
N TYR A 30 -26.84 13.03 8.15
CA TYR A 30 -25.37 13.20 8.06
C TYR A 30 -24.53 11.92 8.23
N PRO A 31 -24.90 10.93 9.07
CA PRO A 31 -24.15 9.68 9.18
C PRO A 31 -24.03 8.92 7.86
N VAL A 32 -25.05 8.97 7.00
CA VAL A 32 -25.04 8.29 5.69
C VAL A 32 -23.96 8.88 4.78
N THR A 33 -23.88 10.21 4.69
CA THR A 33 -22.85 10.87 3.88
C THR A 33 -21.45 10.61 4.43
N ARG A 34 -21.29 10.56 5.76
CA ARG A 34 -20.02 10.21 6.41
C ARG A 34 -19.57 8.78 6.12
N ILE A 35 -20.49 7.81 6.11
CA ILE A 35 -20.17 6.42 5.75
C ILE A 35 -19.69 6.33 4.29
N ILE A 36 -20.36 7.02 3.36
CA ILE A 36 -19.96 7.05 1.94
C ILE A 36 -18.58 7.70 1.77
N GLN A 37 -18.31 8.79 2.49
CA GLN A 37 -17.01 9.47 2.48
C GLN A 37 -15.89 8.56 2.99
N GLN A 38 -16.14 7.90 4.13
CA GLN A 38 -15.23 6.94 4.72
C GLN A 38 -14.93 5.80 3.75
N GLY A 39 -15.95 5.17 3.17
CA GLY A 39 -15.79 4.06 2.23
C GLY A 39 -14.98 4.44 0.99
N ARG A 40 -15.15 5.67 0.47
CA ARG A 40 -14.34 6.16 -0.66
C ARG A 40 -12.88 6.33 -0.29
N CYS A 41 -12.59 6.87 0.89
CA CYS A 41 -11.21 6.99 1.30
C CYS A 41 -10.60 5.62 1.59
N THR A 42 -11.31 4.73 2.27
CA THR A 42 -10.85 3.35 2.50
C THR A 42 -10.49 2.68 1.17
N LEU A 43 -11.34 2.81 0.13
CA LEU A 43 -11.06 2.24 -1.18
C LEU A 43 -9.78 2.83 -1.80
N VAL A 44 -9.60 4.15 -1.79
CA VAL A 44 -8.39 4.80 -2.34
C VAL A 44 -7.13 4.39 -1.58
N THR A 45 -7.19 4.36 -0.24
CA THR A 45 -6.08 3.91 0.61
C THR A 45 -5.72 2.47 0.29
N THR A 46 -6.70 1.57 0.18
CA THR A 46 -6.49 0.17 -0.20
C THR A 46 -5.83 0.05 -1.59
N MET A 47 -6.23 0.88 -2.56
CA MET A 47 -5.58 0.89 -3.88
C MET A 47 -4.11 1.31 -3.82
N GLN A 48 -3.79 2.35 -3.04
CA GLN A 48 -2.43 2.82 -2.86
C GLN A 48 -1.55 1.77 -2.16
N ILE A 49 -2.10 1.08 -1.17
CA ILE A 49 -1.45 -0.06 -0.50
C ILE A 49 -1.07 -1.14 -1.50
N TYR A 50 -2.00 -1.54 -2.37
CA TYR A 50 -1.72 -2.56 -3.37
C TYR A 50 -0.64 -2.15 -4.36
N LYS A 51 -0.58 -0.86 -4.76
CA LYS A 51 0.50 -0.36 -5.62
C LYS A 51 1.87 -0.45 -4.94
N ILE A 52 1.97 0.01 -3.69
CA ILE A 52 3.23 -0.02 -2.93
C ILE A 52 3.67 -1.47 -2.75
N GLN A 53 2.76 -2.36 -2.36
CA GLN A 53 3.09 -3.77 -2.16
C GLN A 53 3.56 -4.45 -3.45
N ALA A 54 2.86 -4.21 -4.57
CA ALA A 54 3.22 -4.79 -5.85
C ALA A 54 4.64 -4.36 -6.28
N LEU A 55 4.99 -3.08 -6.10
CA LEU A 55 6.33 -2.56 -6.41
C LEU A 55 7.40 -3.18 -5.52
N THR A 56 7.15 -3.29 -4.21
CA THR A 56 8.08 -3.90 -3.26
C THR A 56 8.32 -5.38 -3.60
N CYS A 57 7.27 -6.14 -3.89
CA CYS A 57 7.40 -7.55 -4.27
C CYS A 57 8.16 -7.73 -5.59
N LEU A 58 7.86 -6.91 -6.60
CA LEU A 58 8.46 -7.05 -7.92
C LEU A 58 9.94 -6.62 -7.91
N SER A 59 10.28 -5.54 -7.19
CA SER A 59 11.67 -5.13 -7.00
C SER A 59 12.48 -6.17 -6.24
N LEU A 60 11.92 -6.75 -5.17
CA LEU A 60 12.62 -7.77 -4.37
C LEU A 60 12.83 -9.06 -5.17
N ALA A 61 11.84 -9.49 -5.96
CA ALA A 61 11.97 -10.63 -6.86
C ALA A 61 13.06 -10.41 -7.92
N TYR A 62 13.14 -9.21 -8.50
CA TYR A 62 14.22 -8.86 -9.42
C TYR A 62 15.59 -8.92 -8.74
N CYS A 63 15.74 -8.27 -7.58
CA CYS A 63 17.01 -8.26 -6.84
C CYS A 63 17.44 -9.69 -6.51
N LEU A 64 16.53 -10.54 -6.03
CA LEU A 64 16.82 -11.96 -5.78
C LEU A 64 17.24 -12.69 -7.06
N SER A 65 16.57 -12.43 -8.19
CA SER A 65 16.88 -13.08 -9.47
C SER A 65 18.26 -12.66 -10.02
N ALA A 66 18.58 -11.37 -10.01
CA ALA A 66 19.85 -10.86 -10.49
C ALA A 66 21.01 -11.33 -9.60
N LEU A 67 20.82 -11.23 -8.28
CA LEU A 67 21.83 -11.64 -7.30
C LEU A 67 22.09 -13.15 -7.33
N TYR A 68 21.04 -13.96 -7.56
CA TYR A 68 21.17 -15.39 -7.78
C TYR A 68 22.03 -15.72 -9.02
N LEU A 69 21.85 -14.97 -10.11
CA LEU A 69 22.67 -15.12 -11.33
C LEU A 69 24.12 -14.67 -11.14
N ASP A 70 24.36 -13.66 -10.31
CA ASP A 70 25.71 -13.18 -9.97
C ASP A 70 26.39 -14.02 -8.86
N GLY A 71 25.75 -15.09 -8.38
CA GLY A 71 26.28 -15.96 -7.33
C GLY A 71 26.34 -15.32 -5.95
N VAL A 72 25.76 -14.13 -5.78
CA VAL A 72 25.73 -13.40 -4.51
C VAL A 72 24.47 -13.80 -3.73
N LYS A 73 24.63 -14.12 -2.44
CA LYS A 73 23.49 -14.37 -1.55
C LYS A 73 23.18 -13.11 -0.75
N LEU A 74 21.90 -12.73 -0.71
CA LEU A 74 21.43 -11.80 0.31
C LEU A 74 21.68 -12.43 1.68
N GLY A 75 22.21 -11.65 2.62
CA GLY A 75 22.37 -12.14 3.98
C GLY A 75 21.00 -12.38 4.63
N ASP A 76 20.88 -13.43 5.45
CA ASP A 76 19.62 -13.78 6.14
C ASP A 76 19.06 -12.59 6.94
N GLN A 77 19.93 -11.73 7.50
CA GLN A 77 19.54 -10.50 8.18
C GLN A 77 18.91 -9.46 7.25
N GLN A 78 19.38 -9.32 6.01
CA GLN A 78 18.79 -8.40 5.03
C GLN A 78 17.40 -8.89 4.60
N MET A 79 17.27 -10.20 4.38
CA MET A 79 15.99 -10.81 4.00
C MET A 79 14.97 -10.69 5.13
N MET A 80 15.36 -11.00 6.37
CA MET A 80 14.51 -10.83 7.56
C MET A 80 14.12 -9.36 7.79
N ALA A 81 15.08 -8.42 7.68
CA ALA A 81 14.81 -6.99 7.84
C ALA A 81 13.83 -6.48 6.78
N SER A 82 13.98 -6.90 5.51
CA SER A 82 13.06 -6.52 4.44
C SER A 82 11.64 -7.08 4.62
N GLY A 83 11.53 -8.30 5.16
CA GLY A 83 10.25 -8.92 5.50
C GLY A 83 9.57 -8.22 6.68
N LEU A 84 10.31 -7.90 7.74
CA LEU A 84 9.80 -7.17 8.89
C LEU A 84 9.39 -5.74 8.51
N LEU A 85 10.16 -5.07 7.65
CA LEU A 85 9.82 -3.77 7.11
C LEU A 85 8.54 -3.83 6.26
N SER A 86 8.38 -4.86 5.42
CA SER A 86 7.15 -5.05 4.64
C SER A 86 5.93 -5.28 5.56
N ALA A 87 6.08 -6.09 6.61
CA ALA A 87 5.02 -6.30 7.60
C ALA A 87 4.69 -5.01 8.37
N ALA A 88 5.69 -4.24 8.78
CA ALA A 88 5.52 -2.96 9.44
C ALA A 88 4.82 -1.94 8.54
N LEU A 89 5.21 -1.87 7.26
CA LEU A 89 4.56 -1.01 6.26
C LEU A 89 3.10 -1.41 6.05
N PHE A 90 2.79 -2.71 5.99
CA PHE A 90 1.42 -3.19 5.93
C PHE A 90 0.59 -2.80 7.15
N LEU A 91 1.15 -2.94 8.35
CA LEU A 91 0.49 -2.56 9.60
C LEU A 91 0.27 -1.05 9.67
N PHE A 92 1.29 -0.25 9.37
CA PHE A 92 1.20 1.21 9.36
C PHE A 92 0.18 1.69 8.33
N MET A 93 0.12 1.03 7.17
CA MET A 93 -0.87 1.34 6.15
C MET A 93 -2.28 0.83 6.49
N SER A 94 -2.44 -0.28 7.23
CA SER A 94 -3.74 -0.67 7.79
C SER A 94 -4.26 0.33 8.83
N HIS A 95 -3.35 1.09 9.46
CA HIS A 95 -3.66 2.18 10.38
C HIS A 95 -3.77 3.57 9.72
N ALA A 96 -3.49 3.68 8.41
CA ALA A 96 -3.53 4.95 7.72
C ALA A 96 -4.96 5.54 7.75
N ARG A 97 -5.08 6.73 8.34
CA ARG A 97 -6.38 7.39 8.53
C ARG A 97 -6.93 7.92 7.20
N PRO A 98 -8.25 7.83 7.00
CA PRO A 98 -8.87 8.31 5.79
C PRO A 98 -8.91 9.83 5.67
N LEU A 99 -8.67 10.32 4.46
CA LEU A 99 -8.72 11.71 4.02
C LEU A 99 -10.13 12.31 4.22
N VAL A 100 -10.18 13.50 4.81
CA VAL A 100 -11.38 14.12 5.41
C VAL A 100 -12.28 14.82 4.37
N THR A 101 -11.90 14.88 3.09
CA THR A 101 -12.56 15.73 2.08
C THR A 101 -13.10 14.93 0.88
N LEU A 102 -14.29 15.30 0.39
CA LEU A 102 -14.88 14.70 -0.81
C LEU A 102 -14.32 15.34 -2.07
N ALA A 103 -13.54 14.58 -2.83
CA ALA A 103 -13.33 14.91 -4.23
C ALA A 103 -14.62 14.61 -5.04
N PRO A 104 -15.01 15.42 -6.03
CA PRO A 104 -16.19 15.16 -6.88
C PRO A 104 -16.02 13.97 -7.85
N ARG A 105 -14.80 13.40 -7.97
CA ARG A 105 -14.48 12.32 -8.92
C ARG A 105 -14.71 10.93 -8.33
N ARG A 106 -15.51 10.09 -8.97
CA ARG A 106 -15.76 8.71 -8.55
C ARG A 106 -14.43 7.92 -8.55
N PRO A 107 -14.06 7.27 -7.44
CA PRO A 107 -12.91 6.36 -7.43
C PRO A 107 -13.19 5.19 -8.39
N PRO A 108 -12.14 4.63 -9.03
CA PRO A 108 -12.30 3.49 -9.93
C PRO A 108 -12.91 2.30 -9.17
N ALA A 109 -13.92 1.67 -9.78
CA ALA A 109 -14.72 0.60 -9.16
C ALA A 109 -13.99 -0.76 -9.07
N THR A 110 -12.90 -0.92 -9.81
CA THR A 110 -12.13 -2.18 -9.87
C THR A 110 -10.68 -1.94 -9.45
N ILE A 111 -10.18 -2.87 -8.63
CA ILE A 111 -8.80 -2.86 -8.11
C ILE A 111 -7.80 -3.13 -9.23
N VAL A 112 -8.15 -4.06 -10.13
CA VAL A 112 -7.32 -4.42 -11.28
C VAL A 112 -7.88 -3.72 -12.51
N CYS A 113 -7.43 -2.49 -12.73
CA CYS A 113 -7.68 -1.74 -13.95
C CYS A 113 -6.38 -1.66 -14.77
N VAL A 114 -6.48 -1.59 -16.10
CA VAL A 114 -5.35 -1.38 -17.01
C VAL A 114 -4.52 -0.15 -16.59
N TYR A 115 -5.17 0.90 -16.09
CA TYR A 115 -4.50 2.08 -15.53
C TYR A 115 -3.62 1.73 -14.32
N MET A 116 -4.10 0.90 -13.40
CA MET A 116 -3.34 0.45 -12.23
C MET A 116 -2.12 -0.36 -12.68
N ALA A 117 -2.32 -1.33 -13.56
CA ALA A 117 -1.26 -2.18 -14.10
C ALA A 117 -0.19 -1.33 -14.82
N PHE A 118 -0.59 -0.45 -15.73
CA PHE A 118 0.32 0.42 -16.47
C PHE A 118 1.16 1.31 -15.55
N THR A 119 0.55 1.91 -14.52
CA THR A 119 1.29 2.76 -13.57
C THR A 119 2.34 1.98 -12.78
N VAL A 120 2.02 0.75 -12.34
CA VAL A 120 2.94 -0.11 -11.61
C VAL A 120 4.08 -0.58 -12.52
N PHE A 121 3.78 -0.99 -13.74
CA PHE A 121 4.80 -1.38 -14.73
C PHE A 121 5.74 -0.24 -15.10
N ALA A 122 5.20 0.97 -15.35
CA ALA A 122 6.02 2.14 -15.66
C ALA A 122 6.93 2.51 -14.49
N GLN A 123 6.40 2.50 -13.27
CA GLN A 123 7.17 2.83 -12.07
C GLN A 123 8.24 1.75 -11.76
N PHE A 124 7.93 0.47 -11.99
CA PHE A 124 8.91 -0.61 -11.93
C PHE A 124 10.02 -0.45 -12.99
N ALA A 125 9.68 -0.13 -14.23
CA ALA A 125 10.66 0.09 -15.29
C ALA A 125 11.62 1.25 -14.96
N ILE A 126 11.12 2.36 -14.39
CA ILE A 126 11.95 3.48 -13.93
C ILE A 126 12.86 3.04 -12.78
N HIS A 127 12.31 2.34 -11.77
CA HIS A 127 13.12 1.81 -10.68
C HIS A 127 14.22 0.90 -11.21
N MET A 128 13.92 0.11 -12.24
CA MET A 128 14.87 -0.82 -12.80
C MET A 128 15.96 -0.19 -13.64
N ALA A 129 15.59 0.79 -14.47
CA ALA A 129 16.56 1.64 -15.15
C ALA A 129 17.47 2.36 -14.15
N SER A 130 16.93 2.85 -13.02
CA SER A 130 17.74 3.52 -12.00
C SER A 130 18.74 2.58 -11.31
N LEU A 131 18.32 1.35 -11.01
CA LEU A 131 19.19 0.35 -10.38
C LEU A 131 20.31 -0.08 -11.33
N LEU A 132 19.98 -0.34 -12.59
CA LEU A 132 20.96 -0.66 -13.63
C LEU A 132 21.95 0.50 -13.85
N ALA A 133 21.46 1.74 -13.91
CA ALA A 133 22.32 2.91 -14.03
C ALA A 133 23.26 3.05 -12.83
N ALA A 134 22.76 2.82 -11.61
CA ALA A 134 23.57 2.84 -10.39
C ALA A 134 24.64 1.75 -10.39
N ILE A 135 24.31 0.52 -10.82
CA ILE A 135 25.27 -0.59 -10.94
C ILE A 135 26.35 -0.24 -11.97
N ASN A 136 25.98 0.27 -13.14
CA ASN A 136 26.93 0.67 -14.18
C ASN A 136 27.87 1.81 -13.71
N LEU A 137 27.36 2.76 -12.92
CA LEU A 137 28.16 3.85 -12.36
C LEU A 137 29.07 3.37 -11.22
N ALA A 138 28.62 2.37 -10.45
CA ALA A 138 29.39 1.76 -9.37
C ALA A 138 30.45 0.77 -9.87
N ALA A 139 30.26 0.15 -11.04
CA ALA A 139 31.19 -0.79 -11.66
C ALA A 139 32.67 -0.32 -11.67
N PRO A 140 33.01 0.93 -12.09
CA PRO A 140 34.40 1.41 -12.05
C PRO A 140 34.99 1.62 -10.65
N HIS A 141 34.15 1.71 -9.60
CA HIS A 141 34.58 1.91 -8.21
C HIS A 141 34.57 0.62 -7.39
N THR A 142 34.10 -0.48 -7.96
CA THR A 142 34.03 -1.77 -7.28
C THR A 142 35.35 -2.51 -7.49
N ARG A 143 36.05 -2.89 -6.40
CA ARG A 143 37.38 -3.54 -6.47
C ARG A 143 37.30 -4.83 -7.32
N PRO A 144 38.28 -5.10 -8.22
CA PRO A 144 38.31 -6.33 -9.01
C PRO A 144 38.47 -7.52 -8.04
N GLY A 145 37.41 -8.33 -7.90
CA GLY A 145 37.41 -9.48 -6.98
C GLY A 145 36.06 -9.86 -6.38
N TRP A 146 35.00 -9.05 -6.56
CA TRP A 146 33.64 -9.37 -6.08
C TRP A 146 32.65 -9.79 -7.17
N VAL A 147 33.00 -9.56 -8.45
CA VAL A 147 32.25 -10.08 -9.59
C VAL A 147 32.96 -11.36 -10.02
N CYS A 148 32.41 -12.52 -9.67
CA CYS A 148 32.82 -13.76 -10.32
C CYS A 148 32.35 -13.65 -11.78
N GLY A 149 33.26 -13.21 -12.66
CA GLY A 149 33.04 -13.33 -14.09
C GLY A 149 32.87 -14.80 -14.48
N PRO A 150 32.24 -15.09 -15.63
CA PRO A 150 32.04 -16.45 -16.16
C PRO A 150 33.33 -17.26 -16.40
N ASP A 151 34.50 -16.72 -16.05
CA ASP A 151 35.82 -17.31 -16.28
C ASP A 151 36.39 -17.99 -15.02
N SER A 152 35.54 -18.30 -14.03
CA SER A 152 35.92 -18.96 -12.78
C SER A 152 35.51 -20.44 -12.75
N VAL A 153 35.80 -21.18 -13.83
CA VAL A 153 35.77 -22.67 -13.89
C VAL A 153 37.06 -23.16 -14.50
#